data_AF-S4RGU5-F1
#
_entry.id   AF-S4RGU5-F1
#
_cell.length_a   1.000
_cell.length_b   1.000
_cell.length_c   1.000
_cell.angle_alpha   90.00
_cell.angle_beta   90.00
_cell.angle_gamma   90.00
#
_symmetry.space_group_name_H-M   'P 1'
#
loop_
_entity.id
_entity.type
_entity.pdbx_description
1 polymer ?
#
loop_
_entity_poly.entity_id
_entity_poly.type
_entity_poly.pdbx_seq_one_letter_code
_entity_poly.pdbx_strand_id
1 'polypeptide(L)'
;RPTYCLLPGPWEECRGEACGAGGTQVRKVWCEHVEGWTTLRSNCLQAEQGEAQVVSERPASQRECFHVCEEHRGLATWNVGQWRPCEPRPDLNTPSLGPVCGIDGLPGWKKRDVVCTWKDNGTEVLDMEQLCRVFDPRPSDQESCTAACPRDCVASEFSAWSPCERPCGADSGLQYRTRTVLVPPEFGGALCPNLTEVHSCRDDSACDGGDGGFKYSLRVGPWSDC
;
A
#
# COMPACT_ATOMS: atom_id res chain seq x y z
N ARG A 1 -13.23 -5.92 41.99
CA ARG A 1 -13.48 -4.48 42.30
C ARG A 1 -14.16 -3.88 41.07
N PRO A 2 -15.15 -2.99 41.21
CA PRO A 2 -15.69 -2.29 40.05
C PRO A 2 -14.56 -1.54 39.34
N THR A 3 -14.56 -1.61 38.01
CA THR A 3 -13.44 -1.19 37.18
C THR A 3 -13.92 -0.15 36.18
N TYR A 4 -13.22 0.98 36.10
CA TYR A 4 -13.67 2.13 35.32
C TYR A 4 -12.58 2.64 34.36
N CYS A 5 -13.03 3.23 33.25
CA CYS A 5 -12.20 3.87 32.25
C CYS A 5 -12.51 5.37 32.16
N LEU A 6 -11.47 6.16 31.93
CA LEU A 6 -11.57 7.61 31.67
C LEU A 6 -11.45 7.85 30.17
N LEU A 7 -12.54 8.31 29.56
CA LEU A 7 -12.59 8.53 28.12
C LEU A 7 -12.57 10.04 27.81
N PRO A 8 -11.68 10.49 26.92
CA PRO A 8 -11.64 11.89 26.50
C PRO A 8 -12.70 12.18 25.45
N GLY A 9 -13.33 13.34 25.57
CA GLY A 9 -14.18 13.93 24.55
C GLY A 9 -13.42 14.62 23.41
N PRO A 10 -14.17 15.11 22.41
CA PRO A 10 -13.62 16.02 21.43
C PRO A 10 -13.10 17.29 22.12
N TRP A 11 -12.03 17.85 21.57
CA TRP A 11 -11.54 19.17 21.99
C TRP A 11 -12.54 20.24 21.58
N GLU A 12 -12.82 21.16 22.50
CA GLU A 12 -13.56 22.38 22.19
C GLU A 12 -12.71 23.31 21.30
N GLU A 13 -13.32 24.41 20.86
CA GLU A 13 -12.63 25.41 20.06
C GLU A 13 -11.48 26.06 20.85
N CYS A 14 -10.41 26.42 20.15
CA CYS A 14 -9.27 27.09 20.76
C CYS A 14 -9.66 28.51 21.17
N ARG A 15 -9.39 28.91 22.42
CA ARG A 15 -9.67 30.26 22.92
C ARG A 15 -8.40 30.90 23.47
N GLY A 16 -8.20 32.19 23.21
CA GLY A 16 -7.09 32.97 23.76
C GLY A 16 -7.40 34.47 23.69
N GLU A 17 -6.80 35.26 24.58
CA GLU A 17 -6.93 36.73 24.51
C GLU A 17 -6.12 37.32 23.34
N ALA A 18 -4.94 36.73 23.08
CA ALA A 18 -4.11 37.07 21.94
C ALA A 18 -4.31 36.07 20.79
N CYS A 19 -4.08 36.56 19.58
CA CYS A 19 -4.02 35.72 18.38
C CYS A 19 -2.67 34.99 18.34
N GLY A 20 -2.69 33.72 17.90
CA GLY A 20 -1.49 32.93 17.67
C GLY A 20 -1.24 31.86 18.75
N ALA A 21 0.04 31.61 19.04
CA ALA A 21 0.43 30.61 20.04
C ALA A 21 0.08 31.07 21.46
N GLY A 22 -0.32 30.12 22.33
CA GLY A 22 -0.74 30.42 23.70
C GLY A 22 -2.26 30.39 23.92
N GLY A 23 -3.03 30.01 22.89
CA GLY A 23 -4.43 29.64 23.07
C GLY A 23 -4.57 28.39 23.92
N THR A 24 -5.74 28.21 24.53
CA THR A 24 -6.09 27.04 25.33
C THR A 24 -7.32 26.33 24.75
N GLN A 25 -7.22 25.01 24.58
CA GLN A 25 -8.34 24.13 24.33
C GLN A 25 -8.67 23.33 25.59
N VAL A 26 -9.96 23.13 25.83
CA VAL A 26 -10.47 22.28 26.90
C VAL A 26 -11.31 21.15 26.31
N ARG A 27 -11.36 20.00 26.99
CA ARG A 27 -12.26 18.91 26.65
C ARG A 27 -12.84 18.29 27.90
N LYS A 28 -14.03 17.72 27.78
CA LYS A 28 -14.63 16.90 28.83
C LYS A 28 -13.93 15.54 28.88
N VAL A 29 -13.76 15.01 30.08
CA VAL A 29 -13.36 13.61 30.31
C VAL A 29 -14.50 12.99 31.11
N TRP A 30 -15.08 11.90 30.62
CA TRP A 30 -16.15 11.19 31.31
C TRP A 30 -15.68 9.83 31.83
N CYS A 31 -16.50 9.26 32.70
CA CYS A 31 -16.27 7.98 33.34
C CYS A 31 -17.19 6.95 32.71
N GLU A 32 -16.67 5.76 32.40
CA GLU A 32 -17.47 4.65 31.91
C GLU A 32 -17.05 3.36 32.64
N HIS A 33 -17.99 2.47 32.92
CA HIS A 33 -17.64 1.13 33.40
C HIS A 33 -16.99 0.33 32.27
N VAL A 34 -16.05 -0.56 32.56
CA VAL A 34 -15.42 -1.43 31.54
C VAL A 34 -16.42 -2.30 30.76
N GLU A 35 -17.63 -2.47 31.27
CA GLU A 35 -18.72 -3.22 30.62
C GLU A 35 -19.66 -2.35 29.77
N GLY A 36 -19.35 -1.05 29.57
CA GLY A 36 -20.12 -0.16 28.68
C GLY A 36 -21.35 0.52 29.31
N TRP A 37 -21.49 0.47 30.64
CA TRP A 37 -22.56 1.17 31.35
C TRP A 37 -22.15 2.61 31.67
N THR A 38 -23.07 3.56 31.49
CA THR A 38 -22.89 4.95 31.94
C THR A 38 -22.86 4.98 33.47
N THR A 39 -21.78 5.51 34.05
CA THR A 39 -21.60 5.60 35.51
C THR A 39 -21.60 7.05 35.97
N LEU A 40 -21.90 7.28 37.25
CA LEU A 40 -21.75 8.60 37.84
C LEU A 40 -20.27 9.00 37.86
N ARG A 41 -20.00 10.28 37.61
CA ARG A 41 -18.64 10.85 37.65
C ARG A 41 -17.91 10.58 38.98
N SER A 42 -18.66 10.48 40.08
CA SER A 42 -18.16 10.13 41.42
C SER A 42 -17.45 8.79 41.48
N ASN A 43 -17.84 7.81 40.65
CA ASN A 43 -17.28 6.46 40.69
C ASN A 43 -15.84 6.42 40.20
N CYS A 44 -15.48 7.25 39.22
CA CYS A 44 -14.08 7.44 38.82
C CYS A 44 -13.30 8.36 39.76
N LEU A 45 -13.95 9.33 40.43
CA LEU A 45 -13.28 10.16 41.44
C LEU A 45 -12.85 9.33 42.66
N GLN A 46 -13.69 8.38 43.08
CA GLN A 46 -13.33 7.38 44.10
C GLN A 46 -12.21 6.45 43.63
N ALA A 47 -12.18 6.13 42.33
CA ALA A 47 -11.11 5.34 41.73
C ALA A 47 -9.77 6.12 41.65
N GLU A 48 -9.80 7.43 41.36
CA GLU A 48 -8.64 8.33 41.45
C GLU A 48 -8.13 8.50 42.90
N GLN A 49 -8.99 8.31 43.90
CA GLN A 49 -8.67 8.37 45.33
C GLN A 49 -8.30 7.01 45.96
N GLY A 50 -8.18 5.95 45.14
CA GLY A 50 -7.67 4.63 45.56
C GLY A 50 -8.72 3.61 46.04
N GLU A 51 -10.02 3.93 45.96
CA GLU A 51 -11.11 3.06 46.42
C GLU A 51 -11.65 2.11 45.32
N ALA A 52 -11.35 2.40 44.05
CA ALA A 52 -11.70 1.59 42.88
C ALA A 52 -10.54 1.53 41.87
N GLN A 53 -10.58 0.58 40.93
CA GLN A 53 -9.48 0.36 39.98
C GLN A 53 -9.75 1.13 38.69
N VAL A 54 -8.94 2.17 38.41
CA VAL A 54 -8.91 2.85 37.10
C VAL A 54 -7.93 2.10 36.20
N VAL A 55 -8.37 1.71 35.01
CA VAL A 55 -7.53 0.95 34.05
C VAL A 55 -6.71 1.88 33.15
N SER A 56 -7.14 3.13 33.01
CA SER A 56 -6.53 4.12 32.11
C SER A 56 -6.03 5.36 32.87
N GLU A 57 -4.84 5.86 32.55
CA GLU A 57 -4.38 7.17 33.03
C GLU A 57 -5.36 8.27 32.64
N ARG A 58 -5.51 9.30 33.48
CA ARG A 58 -6.42 10.42 33.20
C ARG A 58 -5.94 11.19 31.96
N PRO A 59 -6.73 11.23 30.88
CA PRO A 59 -6.38 12.02 29.71
C PRO A 59 -6.31 13.52 30.06
N ALA A 60 -5.39 14.25 29.45
CA ALA A 60 -5.31 15.71 29.62
C ALA A 60 -6.66 16.36 29.28
N SER A 61 -7.19 17.19 30.18
CA SER A 61 -8.44 17.94 29.96
C SER A 61 -8.21 19.32 29.35
N GLN A 62 -6.97 19.75 29.26
CA GLN A 62 -6.53 21.03 28.71
C GLN A 62 -5.28 20.82 27.87
N ARG A 63 -5.13 21.58 26.79
CA ARG A 63 -3.90 21.66 26.00
C ARG A 63 -3.71 23.05 25.42
N GLU A 64 -2.46 23.37 25.11
CA GLU A 64 -2.13 24.56 24.32
C GLU A 64 -2.56 24.36 22.86
N CYS A 65 -2.97 25.45 22.23
CA CYS A 65 -3.42 25.48 20.85
C CYS A 65 -3.08 26.83 20.20
N PHE A 66 -3.20 26.90 18.88
CA PHE A 66 -3.05 28.12 18.13
C PHE A 66 -4.43 28.79 17.95
N HIS A 67 -4.61 29.98 18.54
CA HIS A 67 -5.86 30.73 18.45
C HIS A 67 -5.91 31.47 17.10
N VAL A 68 -6.78 31.00 16.20
CA VAL A 68 -6.94 31.56 14.85
C VAL A 68 -7.87 32.77 14.90
N CYS A 69 -7.42 33.90 14.36
CA CYS A 69 -8.15 35.16 14.28
C CYS A 69 -8.23 35.65 12.84
N GLU A 70 -9.10 36.62 12.55
CA GLU A 70 -9.26 37.23 11.22
C GLU A 70 -7.97 37.80 10.62
N GLU A 71 -7.01 38.24 11.45
CA GLU A 71 -5.70 38.71 11.00
C GLU A 71 -4.86 37.63 10.31
N HIS A 72 -5.13 36.36 10.63
CA HIS A 72 -4.49 35.22 9.99
C HIS A 72 -5.16 34.81 8.67
N ARG A 73 -6.25 35.49 8.29
CA ARG A 73 -6.93 35.25 7.01
C ARG A 73 -5.95 35.50 5.87
N GLY A 74 -5.80 34.49 5.03
CA GLY A 74 -4.93 34.57 3.85
C GLY A 74 -3.46 34.25 4.11
N LEU A 75 -3.04 33.92 5.34
CA LEU A 75 -1.69 33.43 5.61
C LEU A 75 -1.44 32.02 5.06
N ALA A 76 -2.50 31.20 5.01
CA ALA A 76 -2.46 29.86 4.45
C ALA A 76 -3.60 29.65 3.44
N THR A 77 -3.42 28.66 2.57
CA THR A 77 -4.41 28.26 1.57
C THR A 77 -4.34 26.76 1.32
N TRP A 78 -5.47 26.19 0.90
CA TRP A 78 -5.47 24.82 0.40
C TRP A 78 -4.69 24.73 -0.90
N ASN A 79 -3.61 23.95 -0.89
CA ASN A 79 -2.94 23.48 -2.08
C ASN A 79 -3.55 22.14 -2.47
N VAL A 80 -4.18 22.12 -3.64
CA VAL A 80 -4.93 20.97 -4.14
C VAL A 80 -4.15 20.36 -5.30
N GLY A 81 -3.63 19.16 -5.06
CA GLY A 81 -2.91 18.39 -6.06
C GLY A 81 -3.83 17.89 -7.18
N GLN A 82 -3.20 17.33 -8.21
CA GLN A 82 -3.93 16.69 -9.30
C GLN A 82 -4.53 15.35 -8.84
N TRP A 83 -5.62 14.96 -9.50
CA TRP A 83 -6.18 13.62 -9.32
C TRP A 83 -5.18 12.57 -9.81
N ARG A 84 -4.88 11.61 -8.94
CA ARG A 84 -4.21 10.37 -9.34
C ARG A 84 -5.15 9.55 -10.23
N PRO A 85 -4.60 8.59 -11.02
CA PRO A 85 -5.41 7.69 -11.82
C PRO A 85 -6.50 6.99 -11.00
N CYS A 86 -7.62 6.68 -11.66
CA CYS A 86 -8.74 5.99 -11.02
C CYS A 86 -8.34 4.55 -10.65
N GLU A 87 -8.49 4.18 -9.39
CA GLU A 87 -8.25 2.82 -8.91
C GLU A 87 -9.59 2.10 -8.69
N PRO A 88 -9.72 0.82 -9.11
CA PRO A 88 -10.95 0.06 -8.93
C PRO A 88 -11.22 -0.25 -7.45
N ARG A 89 -12.50 -0.37 -7.08
CA ARG A 89 -12.96 -0.68 -5.73
C ARG A 89 -12.96 -2.17 -5.42
N PRO A 90 -12.06 -2.70 -4.57
CA PRO A 90 -12.05 -4.11 -4.22
C PRO A 90 -13.21 -4.52 -3.28
N ASP A 91 -13.89 -3.55 -2.67
CA ASP A 91 -15.02 -3.74 -1.74
C ASP A 91 -16.35 -4.09 -2.43
N LEU A 92 -16.49 -3.81 -3.73
CA LEU A 92 -17.66 -4.21 -4.52
C LEU A 92 -17.50 -5.61 -5.15
N ASN A 93 -16.48 -6.36 -4.73
CA ASN A 93 -16.16 -7.68 -5.27
C ASN A 93 -17.13 -8.73 -4.71
N THR A 94 -18.25 -8.95 -5.40
CA THR A 94 -19.17 -10.04 -5.05
C THR A 94 -18.50 -11.40 -5.33
N PRO A 95 -18.51 -12.34 -4.37
CA PRO A 95 -17.73 -13.59 -4.43
C PRO A 95 -18.16 -14.59 -5.53
N SER A 96 -19.22 -14.31 -6.29
CA SER A 96 -19.74 -15.21 -7.32
C SER A 96 -19.26 -14.92 -8.74
N LEU A 97 -18.69 -13.75 -9.03
CA LEU A 97 -18.45 -13.33 -10.43
C LEU A 97 -17.10 -12.65 -10.70
N GLY A 98 -16.29 -12.39 -9.66
CA GLY A 98 -15.12 -11.51 -9.78
C GLY A 98 -15.53 -10.08 -10.17
N PRO A 99 -14.58 -9.15 -10.36
CA PRO A 99 -14.90 -7.84 -10.91
C PRO A 99 -15.26 -8.04 -12.39
N VAL A 100 -16.53 -8.29 -12.69
CA VAL A 100 -17.01 -8.28 -14.07
C VAL A 100 -16.90 -6.85 -14.56
N CYS A 101 -15.86 -6.60 -15.37
CA CYS A 101 -15.75 -5.43 -16.21
C CYS A 101 -17.04 -5.29 -17.04
N GLY A 102 -17.86 -4.29 -16.73
CA GLY A 102 -18.98 -3.91 -17.58
C GLY A 102 -18.48 -3.15 -18.83
N ILE A 103 -19.40 -2.87 -19.76
CA ILE A 103 -19.10 -2.04 -20.95
C ILE A 103 -18.57 -0.64 -20.60
N ASP A 104 -18.90 -0.13 -19.42
CA ASP A 104 -18.54 1.22 -18.98
C ASP A 104 -17.24 1.26 -18.15
N GLY A 105 -16.66 0.11 -17.77
CA GLY A 105 -15.51 0.03 -16.87
C GLY A 105 -15.84 -0.48 -15.46
N LEU A 106 -14.90 -0.31 -14.53
CA LEU A 106 -15.06 -0.70 -13.13
C LEU A 106 -15.32 0.52 -12.23
N PRO A 107 -16.24 0.45 -11.26
CA PRO A 107 -16.41 1.51 -10.28
C PRO A 107 -15.13 1.66 -9.44
N GLY A 108 -14.69 2.90 -9.26
CA GLY A 108 -13.41 3.23 -8.63
C GLY A 108 -13.45 4.47 -7.75
N TRP A 109 -12.27 4.81 -7.23
CA TRP A 109 -12.00 6.10 -6.59
C TRP A 109 -10.74 6.70 -7.18
N LYS A 110 -10.74 8.01 -7.39
CA LYS A 110 -9.53 8.80 -7.62
C LYS A 110 -9.22 9.57 -6.35
N LYS A 111 -7.93 9.68 -6.03
CA LYS A 111 -7.43 10.40 -4.85
C LYS A 111 -6.52 11.53 -5.28
N ARG A 112 -6.48 12.61 -4.51
CA ARG A 112 -5.53 13.72 -4.69
C ARG A 112 -5.02 14.21 -3.36
N ASP A 113 -3.85 14.83 -3.39
CA ASP A 113 -3.28 15.44 -2.20
C ASP A 113 -3.98 16.78 -1.94
N VAL A 114 -4.42 16.99 -0.70
CA VAL A 114 -5.03 18.25 -0.25
C VAL A 114 -4.29 18.68 1.00
N VAL A 115 -3.40 19.67 0.85
CA VAL A 115 -2.48 20.10 1.90
C VAL A 115 -2.67 21.58 2.15
N CYS A 116 -2.79 21.99 3.41
CA CYS A 116 -2.77 23.40 3.75
C CYS A 116 -1.32 23.91 3.76
N THR A 117 -1.02 24.93 2.95
CA THR A 117 0.32 25.50 2.84
C THR A 117 0.28 27.01 3.08
N TRP A 118 1.39 27.57 3.58
CA TRP A 118 1.54 29.02 3.70
C TRP A 118 1.59 29.70 2.33
N LYS A 119 1.08 30.93 2.25
CA LYS A 119 1.24 31.77 1.06
C LYS A 119 2.61 32.44 1.01
N ASP A 120 3.12 32.86 2.16
CA ASP A 120 4.45 33.44 2.34
C ASP A 120 5.31 32.51 3.19
N ASN A 121 6.62 32.75 3.31
CA ASN A 121 7.55 31.93 4.09
C ASN A 121 7.32 32.09 5.62
N GLY A 122 6.10 31.77 6.07
CA GLY A 122 5.61 31.92 7.43
C GLY A 122 6.30 30.97 8.40
N THR A 123 6.28 31.32 9.67
CA THR A 123 6.80 30.46 10.74
C THR A 123 5.97 29.19 10.83
N GLU A 124 6.64 28.04 11.03
CA GLU A 124 5.98 26.75 11.23
C GLU A 124 4.98 26.83 12.39
N VAL A 125 3.68 26.89 12.07
CA VAL A 125 2.62 26.73 13.07
C VAL A 125 2.31 25.25 13.18
N LEU A 126 2.27 24.74 14.41
CA LEU A 126 2.07 23.33 14.74
C LEU A 126 0.77 22.72 14.17
N ASP A 127 -0.18 23.54 13.71
CA ASP A 127 -1.48 23.09 13.21
C ASP A 127 -2.01 23.92 12.02
N MET A 128 -1.26 23.93 10.91
CA MET A 128 -1.66 24.61 9.67
C MET A 128 -3.02 24.14 9.15
N GLU A 129 -3.38 22.88 9.37
CA GLU A 129 -4.63 22.34 8.86
C GLU A 129 -5.85 23.04 9.48
N GLN A 130 -5.80 23.37 10.78
CA GLN A 130 -6.85 24.15 11.43
C GLN A 130 -6.96 25.56 10.85
N LEU A 131 -5.82 26.19 10.54
CA LEU A 131 -5.79 27.53 9.96
C LEU A 131 -6.58 27.58 8.64
N CYS A 132 -6.35 26.64 7.72
CA CYS A 132 -7.14 26.59 6.48
C CYS A 132 -8.61 26.24 6.75
N ARG A 133 -8.90 25.24 7.61
CA ARG A 133 -10.27 24.78 7.88
C ARG A 133 -11.19 25.84 8.49
N VAL A 134 -10.64 26.79 9.25
CA VAL A 134 -11.40 27.90 9.85
C VAL A 134 -11.90 28.88 8.79
N PHE A 135 -11.11 29.14 7.75
CA PHE A 135 -11.47 30.11 6.70
C PHE A 135 -12.13 29.49 5.49
N ASP A 136 -11.72 28.28 5.12
CA ASP A 136 -12.19 27.58 3.91
C ASP A 136 -12.41 26.09 4.20
N PRO A 137 -13.53 25.51 3.75
CA PRO A 137 -13.78 24.08 3.94
C PRO A 137 -12.70 23.26 3.24
N ARG A 138 -12.25 22.17 3.88
CA ARG A 138 -11.25 21.28 3.28
C ARG A 138 -11.80 20.70 1.96
N PRO A 139 -11.11 20.90 0.83
CA PRO A 139 -11.49 20.30 -0.44
C PRO A 139 -11.54 18.77 -0.36
N SER A 140 -12.39 18.14 -1.17
CA SER A 140 -12.45 16.68 -1.27
C SER A 140 -11.12 16.11 -1.77
N ASP A 141 -10.60 15.11 -1.07
CA ASP A 141 -9.40 14.36 -1.44
C ASP A 141 -9.72 13.03 -2.14
N GLN A 142 -11.01 12.67 -2.20
CA GLN A 142 -11.51 11.47 -2.84
C GLN A 142 -12.79 11.76 -3.63
N GLU A 143 -12.92 11.13 -4.80
CA GLU A 143 -14.09 11.23 -5.68
C GLU A 143 -14.33 9.89 -6.40
N SER A 144 -15.59 9.56 -6.69
CA SER A 144 -15.94 8.40 -7.51
C SER A 144 -15.49 8.59 -8.96
N CYS A 145 -15.05 7.51 -9.58
CA CYS A 145 -14.68 7.49 -11.00
C CYS A 145 -14.92 6.11 -11.59
N THR A 146 -14.73 6.00 -12.90
CA THR A 146 -14.79 4.73 -13.62
C THR A 146 -13.38 4.37 -14.08
N ALA A 147 -12.85 3.27 -13.55
CA ALA A 147 -11.55 2.74 -13.89
C ALA A 147 -11.63 1.90 -15.17
N ALA A 148 -10.59 1.96 -15.99
CA ALA A 148 -10.46 1.07 -17.15
C ALA A 148 -10.39 -0.39 -16.69
N CYS A 149 -10.91 -1.28 -17.53
CA CYS A 149 -10.92 -2.69 -17.19
C CYS A 149 -9.53 -3.31 -17.28
N PRO A 150 -9.21 -4.24 -16.37
CA PRO A 150 -8.01 -5.04 -16.48
C PRO A 150 -7.96 -5.75 -17.82
N ARG A 151 -6.83 -5.65 -18.52
CA ARG A 151 -6.58 -6.40 -19.75
C ARG A 151 -5.41 -7.32 -19.51
N ASP A 152 -5.68 -8.62 -19.54
CA ASP A 152 -4.67 -9.64 -19.36
C ASP A 152 -3.71 -9.69 -20.55
N CYS A 153 -2.48 -10.11 -20.27
CA CYS A 153 -1.52 -10.35 -21.33
C CYS A 153 -1.94 -11.54 -22.21
N VAL A 154 -1.82 -11.37 -23.52
CA VAL A 154 -1.96 -12.44 -24.50
C VAL A 154 -0.61 -12.68 -25.16
N ALA A 155 -0.10 -13.90 -25.04
CA ALA A 155 1.11 -14.34 -25.74
C ALA A 155 0.76 -15.15 -26.99
N SER A 156 1.65 -15.15 -27.98
CA SER A 156 1.53 -15.99 -29.16
C SER A 156 1.68 -17.47 -28.81
N GLU A 157 1.36 -18.34 -29.77
CA GLU A 157 1.85 -19.71 -29.74
C GLU A 157 3.38 -19.75 -29.65
N PHE A 158 3.90 -20.82 -29.07
CA PHE A 158 5.33 -21.06 -29.07
C PHE A 158 5.85 -21.33 -30.48
N SER A 159 7.08 -20.89 -30.73
CA SER A 159 7.89 -21.32 -31.86
C SER A 159 8.05 -22.84 -31.85
N ALA A 160 8.47 -23.39 -32.99
CA ALA A 160 9.04 -24.73 -33.00
C ALA A 160 10.20 -24.83 -32.00
N TRP A 161 10.41 -26.03 -31.47
CA TRP A 161 11.59 -26.32 -30.65
C TRP A 161 12.85 -26.09 -31.46
N SER A 162 13.86 -25.51 -30.81
CA SER A 162 15.22 -25.47 -31.35
C SER A 162 15.73 -26.90 -31.58
N PRO A 163 16.72 -27.09 -32.45
CA PRO A 163 17.50 -28.32 -32.45
C PRO A 163 18.05 -28.62 -31.04
N CYS A 164 18.19 -29.91 -30.72
CA CYS A 164 18.80 -30.33 -29.47
C CYS A 164 20.27 -29.89 -29.45
N GLU A 165 20.70 -29.15 -28.43
CA GLU A 165 22.08 -28.63 -28.33
C GLU A 165 23.11 -29.77 -28.28
N ARG A 166 22.75 -30.87 -27.61
CA ARG A 166 23.56 -32.09 -27.51
C ARG A 166 22.66 -33.29 -27.83
N PRO A 167 22.50 -33.63 -29.12
CA PRO A 167 21.64 -34.73 -29.52
C PRO A 167 22.22 -36.10 -29.11
N CYS A 168 23.56 -36.20 -29.01
CA CYS A 168 24.32 -37.41 -28.72
C CYS A 168 25.22 -37.28 -27.47
N GLY A 169 25.41 -38.36 -26.72
CA GLY A 169 26.27 -38.43 -25.54
C GLY A 169 25.63 -39.14 -24.34
N ALA A 170 26.38 -39.31 -23.24
CA ALA A 170 25.85 -39.90 -22.00
C ALA A 170 24.88 -38.97 -21.23
N ASP A 171 25.01 -37.66 -21.45
CA ASP A 171 24.20 -36.62 -20.80
C ASP A 171 23.05 -36.16 -21.69
N SER A 172 21.90 -35.81 -21.11
CA SER A 172 20.79 -35.19 -21.84
C SER A 172 21.13 -33.78 -22.33
N GLY A 173 20.79 -33.47 -23.58
CA GLY A 173 20.86 -32.11 -24.13
C GLY A 173 19.67 -31.24 -23.70
N LEU A 174 19.69 -29.97 -24.11
CA LEU A 174 18.58 -29.02 -23.93
C LEU A 174 18.10 -28.55 -25.30
N GLN A 175 16.80 -28.25 -25.36
CA GLN A 175 16.17 -27.52 -26.45
C GLN A 175 15.30 -26.43 -25.85
N TYR A 176 15.13 -25.33 -26.57
CA TYR A 176 14.33 -24.20 -26.15
C TYR A 176 13.30 -23.83 -27.22
N ARG A 177 12.21 -23.22 -26.77
CA ARG A 177 11.23 -22.57 -27.64
C ARG A 177 10.81 -21.24 -27.03
N THR A 178 10.39 -20.31 -27.87
CA THR A 178 10.03 -18.95 -27.45
C THR A 178 8.69 -18.54 -28.01
N ARG A 179 8.02 -17.61 -27.35
CA ARG A 179 6.80 -16.95 -27.83
C ARG A 179 6.90 -15.46 -27.58
N THR A 180 6.08 -14.69 -28.29
CA THR A 180 6.07 -13.23 -28.21
C THR A 180 4.79 -12.73 -27.54
N VAL A 181 4.82 -11.51 -27.02
CA VAL A 181 3.63 -10.87 -26.45
C VAL A 181 2.84 -10.23 -27.60
N LEU A 182 1.58 -10.65 -27.77
CA LEU A 182 0.65 -10.09 -28.73
C LEU A 182 -0.12 -8.90 -28.14
N VAL A 183 -0.53 -9.01 -26.88
CA VAL A 183 -1.22 -7.96 -26.14
C VAL A 183 -0.53 -7.80 -24.78
N PRO A 184 0.01 -6.61 -24.47
CA PRO A 184 0.62 -6.36 -23.17
C PRO A 184 -0.46 -6.24 -22.07
N PRO A 185 -0.13 -6.59 -20.82
CA PRO A 185 -1.03 -6.43 -19.70
C PRO A 185 -1.26 -4.94 -19.40
N GLU A 186 -2.50 -4.55 -19.14
CA GLU A 186 -2.87 -3.17 -18.78
C GLU A 186 -3.85 -3.14 -17.61
N PHE A 187 -3.89 -2.01 -16.89
CA PHE A 187 -4.88 -1.71 -15.84
C PHE A 187 -5.00 -2.79 -14.75
N GLY A 188 -3.88 -3.40 -14.37
CA GLY A 188 -3.85 -4.46 -13.35
C GLY A 188 -4.25 -5.86 -13.87
N GLY A 189 -4.31 -6.05 -15.20
CA GLY A 189 -4.48 -7.37 -15.81
C GLY A 189 -3.32 -8.32 -15.54
N ALA A 190 -3.57 -9.61 -15.71
CA ALA A 190 -2.60 -10.67 -15.45
C ALA A 190 -1.36 -10.53 -16.34
N LEU A 191 -0.18 -10.68 -15.71
CA LEU A 191 1.10 -10.66 -16.41
C LEU A 191 1.22 -11.80 -17.42
N CYS A 192 2.09 -11.60 -18.41
CA CYS A 192 2.34 -12.61 -19.43
C CYS A 192 2.88 -13.91 -18.80
N PRO A 193 2.41 -15.08 -19.25
CA PRO A 193 3.03 -16.34 -18.87
C PRO A 193 4.45 -16.43 -19.47
N ASN A 194 5.26 -17.39 -19.00
CA ASN A 194 6.67 -17.54 -19.43
C ASN A 194 6.82 -17.50 -20.96
N LEU A 195 7.67 -16.60 -21.46
CA LEU A 195 7.90 -16.41 -22.89
C LEU A 195 8.91 -17.39 -23.48
N THR A 196 9.64 -18.09 -22.62
CA THR A 196 10.64 -19.09 -22.99
C THR A 196 10.36 -20.37 -22.24
N GLU A 197 10.52 -21.49 -22.93
CA GLU A 197 10.45 -22.82 -22.34
C GLU A 197 11.70 -23.60 -22.71
N VAL A 198 12.18 -24.39 -21.76
CA VAL A 198 13.37 -25.21 -21.90
C VAL A 198 12.98 -26.64 -21.54
N HIS A 199 13.38 -27.59 -22.38
CA HIS A 199 13.11 -29.00 -22.17
C HIS A 199 14.37 -29.82 -22.44
N SER A 200 14.53 -30.93 -21.72
CA SER A 200 15.62 -31.87 -21.99
C SER A 200 15.33 -32.67 -23.26
N CYS A 201 16.35 -32.94 -24.05
CA CYS A 201 16.23 -33.70 -25.29
C CYS A 201 17.33 -34.76 -25.37
N ARG A 202 17.01 -35.83 -26.08
CA ARG A 202 17.93 -36.90 -26.44
C ARG A 202 17.45 -37.46 -27.76
N ASP A 203 18.34 -37.53 -28.75
CA ASP A 203 18.01 -38.07 -30.06
C ASP A 203 18.88 -39.30 -30.30
N ASP A 204 18.31 -40.47 -30.00
CA ASP A 204 19.00 -41.74 -30.19
C ASP A 204 19.21 -42.06 -31.69
N SER A 205 18.46 -41.43 -32.59
CA SER A 205 18.58 -41.63 -34.06
C SER A 205 19.69 -40.79 -34.69
N ALA A 206 20.01 -39.64 -34.11
CA ALA A 206 21.19 -38.84 -34.49
C ALA A 206 22.51 -39.51 -34.10
N CYS A 207 22.47 -40.56 -33.28
CA CYS A 207 23.64 -41.29 -32.79
C CYS A 207 24.04 -42.49 -33.67
N ASP A 208 23.34 -42.76 -34.78
CA ASP A 208 23.63 -43.91 -35.67
C ASP A 208 24.70 -43.61 -36.74
N GLY A 209 25.58 -42.65 -36.45
CA GLY A 209 26.87 -42.52 -37.09
C GLY A 209 27.88 -43.35 -36.32
N GLY A 210 28.03 -44.62 -36.72
CA GLY A 210 29.01 -45.54 -36.16
C GLY A 210 30.44 -44.98 -36.22
N ASP A 211 30.86 -44.29 -35.17
CA ASP A 211 32.25 -44.14 -34.82
C ASP A 211 32.43 -44.88 -33.50
N GLY A 212 33.03 -46.07 -33.59
CA GLY A 212 33.41 -46.84 -32.42
C GLY A 212 34.28 -45.94 -31.56
N GLY A 213 33.71 -45.45 -30.45
CA GLY A 213 34.38 -44.51 -29.57
C GLY A 213 35.79 -44.98 -29.29
N PHE A 214 36.77 -44.31 -29.91
CA PHE A 214 38.17 -44.62 -29.67
C PHE A 214 38.46 -44.25 -28.23
N LYS A 215 38.42 -45.27 -27.36
CA LYS A 215 38.87 -45.16 -25.98
C LYS A 215 40.38 -45.02 -25.99
N TYR A 216 40.87 -43.79 -26.16
CA TYR A 216 42.28 -43.50 -25.94
C TYR A 216 42.57 -43.59 -24.45
N SER A 217 43.62 -44.33 -24.10
CA SER A 217 44.19 -44.32 -22.75
C SER A 217 45.62 -43.81 -22.87
N LEU A 218 45.89 -42.68 -22.23
CA LEU A 218 47.24 -42.13 -22.16
C LEU A 218 48.04 -43.03 -21.22
N ARG A 219 49.04 -43.73 -21.76
CA ARG A 219 50.02 -44.44 -20.95
C ARG A 219 51.23 -43.54 -20.80
N VAL A 220 51.44 -43.06 -19.58
CA VAL A 220 52.64 -42.30 -19.22
C VAL A 220 53.71 -43.33 -18.87
N GLY A 221 54.83 -43.31 -19.59
CA GLY A 221 56.01 -44.10 -19.24
C GLY A 221 56.64 -43.62 -17.93
N PRO A 222 57.48 -44.44 -17.28
CA PRO A 222 58.22 -43.98 -16.10
C PRO A 222 59.08 -42.76 -16.45
N TRP A 223 59.21 -41.85 -15.49
CA TRP A 223 60.12 -40.71 -15.59
C TRP A 223 61.55 -41.21 -15.80
N SER A 224 62.30 -40.62 -16.72
CA SER A 224 63.74 -40.81 -16.78
C SER A 224 64.39 -40.02 -15.65
N ASP A 225 65.46 -40.56 -15.07
CA ASP A 225 66.30 -39.79 -14.14
C ASP A 225 66.91 -38.58 -14.84
N CYS A 226 67.07 -37.49 -14.07
CA CYS A 226 67.52 -36.18 -14.54
C CYS A 226 68.96 -36.17 -15.08
#